data_AF-A0A8H2XNG1-F1
#
_entry.id   AF-A0A8H2XNG1-F1
#
_cell.length_a   1.000
_cell.length_b   1.000
_cell.length_c   1.000
_cell.angle_alpha   90.00
_cell.angle_beta   90.00
_cell.angle_gamma   90.00
#
_symmetry.space_group_name_H-M   'P 1'
#
loop_
_entity.id
_entity.type
_entity.pdbx_description
1 polymer ?
#
loop_
_entity_poly.entity_id
_entity_poly.type
_entity_poly.pdbx_seq_one_letter_code
_entity_poly.pdbx_strand_id
1 'polypeptide(L)'
;MLAYYPLEHAYYLGSQSIIRISPRTSNKLVLWSCRVWAVYIVLQFEHLREDMRLLAIDERAARAARKSGEVAADASTKRVLTKRKTALWNQVLVNLGNFPLALHWSLEKGLFGNETWVNFFGLVAALASFKGGWAATSSP
;
A
#
# COMPACT_ATOMS: atom_id res chain seq x y z
N MET A 1 -9.05 6.03 -1.48
CA MET A 1 -10.14 5.14 -1.04
C MET A 1 -11.57 5.71 -1.20
N LEU A 2 -11.76 6.88 -1.83
CA LEU A 2 -13.07 7.56 -1.88
C LEU A 2 -14.19 6.75 -2.57
N ALA A 3 -13.87 5.88 -3.54
CA ALA A 3 -14.86 5.01 -4.19
C ALA A 3 -14.89 3.59 -3.61
N TYR A 4 -13.74 3.09 -3.13
CA TYR A 4 -13.63 1.75 -2.51
C TYR A 4 -14.50 1.65 -1.25
N TYR A 5 -14.35 2.59 -0.30
CA TYR A 5 -15.05 2.50 0.98
C TYR A 5 -16.57 2.54 0.85
N PRO A 6 -17.20 3.46 0.08
CA PRO A 6 -18.65 3.45 -0.08
C PRO A 6 -19.17 2.16 -0.73
N LEU A 7 -18.46 1.61 -1.72
CA LEU A 7 -18.83 0.36 -2.39
C LEU A 7 -18.74 -0.84 -1.44
N GLU A 8 -17.66 -0.92 -0.65
CA GLU A 8 -17.45 -1.95 0.37
C GLU A 8 -18.52 -1.88 1.46
N HIS A 9 -18.84 -0.68 1.95
CA HIS A 9 -19.85 -0.51 2.99
C HIS A 9 -21.25 -0.83 2.46
N ALA A 10 -21.57 -0.46 1.22
CA ALA A 10 -22.82 -0.83 0.58
C ALA A 10 -22.96 -2.36 0.41
N TYR A 11 -21.88 -3.04 0.02
CA TYR A 11 -21.84 -4.50 -0.02
C TYR A 11 -22.03 -5.12 1.37
N TYR A 12 -21.31 -4.62 2.38
CA TYR A 12 -21.40 -5.12 3.75
C TYR A 12 -22.82 -4.97 4.34
N LEU A 13 -23.45 -3.81 4.16
CA LEU A 13 -24.83 -3.60 4.61
C LEU A 13 -25.84 -4.48 3.86
N GLY A 14 -25.58 -4.78 2.59
CA GLY A 14 -26.36 -5.75 1.81
C GLY A 14 -26.18 -7.19 2.30
N SER A 15 -24.96 -7.61 2.63
CA SER A 15 -24.66 -8.97 3.10
C SER A 15 -25.25 -9.27 4.48
N GLN A 16 -25.33 -8.25 5.35
CA GLN A 16 -26.02 -8.33 6.64
C GLN A 16 -27.56 -8.22 6.53
N SER A 17 -28.11 -8.16 5.31
CA SER A 17 -29.56 -8.01 5.04
C SER A 17 -30.20 -6.74 5.63
N ILE A 18 -29.40 -5.73 5.97
CA ILE A 18 -29.88 -4.44 6.45
C ILE A 18 -30.51 -3.66 5.29
N ILE A 19 -29.92 -3.75 4.10
CA ILE A 19 -30.44 -3.18 2.86
C ILE A 19 -30.76 -4.34 1.90
N ARG A 20 -31.95 -4.33 1.29
CA ARG A 20 -32.32 -5.32 0.27
C ARG A 20 -31.55 -5.08 -1.02
N ILE A 21 -30.45 -5.79 -1.20
CA ILE A 21 -29.64 -5.79 -2.42
C ILE A 21 -29.76 -7.17 -3.08
N SER A 22 -30.01 -7.19 -4.40
CA SER A 22 -30.06 -8.46 -5.12
C SER A 22 -28.68 -9.15 -5.14
N PRO A 23 -28.61 -10.50 -5.15
CA PRO A 23 -27.33 -11.22 -5.23
C PRO A 23 -26.48 -10.81 -6.44
N ARG A 24 -27.12 -10.49 -7.58
CA ARG A 24 -26.45 -10.01 -8.79
C ARG A 24 -25.81 -8.64 -8.58
N THR A 25 -26.50 -7.73 -7.89
CA THR A 25 -25.96 -6.40 -7.57
C THR A 25 -24.82 -6.51 -6.56
N SER A 26 -24.97 -7.39 -5.56
CA SER A 26 -23.94 -7.67 -4.55
C SER A 26 -22.63 -8.14 -5.18
N ASN A 27 -22.68 -9.14 -6.08
CA ASN A 27 -21.50 -9.61 -6.80
C ASN A 27 -20.83 -8.51 -7.64
N LYS A 28 -21.61 -7.64 -8.29
CA LYS A 28 -21.07 -6.50 -9.03
C LYS A 28 -20.37 -5.51 -8.11
N LEU A 29 -20.94 -5.23 -6.93
CA LEU A 29 -20.35 -4.30 -5.96
C LEU A 29 -18.99 -4.80 -5.46
N VAL A 30 -18.87 -6.10 -5.13
CA VAL A 30 -17.60 -6.71 -4.71
C VAL A 30 -16.56 -6.65 -5.82
N LEU A 31 -16.91 -7.03 -7.04
CA LEU A 31 -15.95 -7.03 -8.14
C LEU A 31 -15.47 -5.61 -8.46
N TRP A 32 -16.37 -4.64 -8.48
CA TRP A 32 -16.01 -3.26 -8.73
C TRP A 32 -15.23 -2.63 -7.57
N SER A 33 -15.51 -2.97 -6.31
CA SER A 33 -14.69 -2.51 -5.18
C SER A 33 -13.27 -3.07 -5.29
N CYS A 34 -13.10 -4.36 -5.57
CA CYS A 34 -11.78 -4.97 -5.77
C CYS A 34 -11.03 -4.41 -6.99
N ARG A 35 -11.72 -4.09 -8.10
CA ARG A 35 -11.12 -3.42 -9.27
C ARG A 35 -10.65 -2.02 -8.93
N VAL A 36 -11.45 -1.24 -8.21
CA VAL A 36 -11.05 0.10 -7.73
C VAL A 36 -9.85 -0.01 -6.78
N TRP A 37 -9.82 -1.04 -5.92
CA TRP A 37 -8.67 -1.31 -5.06
C TRP A 37 -7.41 -1.65 -5.86
N ALA A 38 -7.52 -2.48 -6.90
CA ALA A 38 -6.40 -2.80 -7.78
C ALA A 38 -5.87 -1.54 -8.51
N VAL A 39 -6.75 -0.70 -9.04
CA VAL A 39 -6.38 0.60 -9.64
C VAL A 39 -5.68 1.50 -8.62
N TYR A 40 -6.19 1.54 -7.39
CA TYR A 40 -5.55 2.29 -6.31
C TYR A 40 -4.12 1.82 -6.02
N ILE A 41 -3.87 0.51 -6.00
CA ILE A 41 -2.51 -0.02 -5.79
C ILE A 41 -1.57 0.36 -6.96
N VAL A 42 -2.06 0.37 -8.20
CA VAL A 42 -1.27 0.86 -9.34
C VAL A 42 -0.91 2.34 -9.16
N LEU A 43 -1.87 3.17 -8.77
CA LEU A 43 -1.59 4.58 -8.43
C LEU A 43 -0.62 4.71 -7.26
N GLN A 44 -0.67 3.81 -6.29
CA GLN A 44 0.26 3.78 -5.17
C GLN A 44 1.69 3.47 -5.62
N PHE A 45 1.89 2.60 -6.61
CA PHE A 45 3.21 2.37 -7.20
C PHE A 45 3.73 3.61 -7.94
N GLU A 46 2.86 4.33 -8.66
CA GLU A 46 3.23 5.59 -9.32
C GLU A 46 3.63 6.67 -8.30
N HIS A 47 2.88 6.78 -7.20
CA HIS A 47 3.21 7.68 -6.09
C HIS A 47 4.55 7.30 -5.44
N LEU A 48 4.78 6.01 -5.18
CA LEU A 48 6.05 5.50 -4.64
C LEU A 48 7.23 5.78 -5.57
N ARG A 49 7.04 5.70 -6.89
CA ARG A 49 8.07 6.05 -7.87
C ARG A 49 8.48 7.50 -7.73
N GLU A 50 7.50 8.40 -7.60
CA GLU A 50 7.77 9.82 -7.41
C GLU A 50 8.45 10.09 -6.07
N ASP A 51 8.00 9.46 -4.98
CA ASP A 51 8.65 9.59 -3.68
C ASP A 51 10.10 9.11 -3.68
N MET A 52 10.39 8.02 -4.37
CA MET A 52 11.77 7.53 -4.54
C MET A 52 12.61 8.50 -5.38
N ARG A 53 12.02 9.15 -6.39
CA ARG A 53 12.67 10.20 -7.18
C ARG A 53 13.00 11.42 -6.32
N LEU A 54 12.05 11.88 -5.51
CA LEU A 54 12.23 13.00 -4.58
C LEU A 54 13.32 12.67 -3.54
N LEU A 55 13.28 11.48 -2.96
CA LEU A 55 14.32 11.02 -2.03
C LEU A 55 15.70 11.02 -2.70
N ALA A 56 15.81 10.60 -3.96
CA ALA A 56 17.07 10.61 -4.69
C ALA A 56 17.61 12.03 -4.93
N ILE A 57 16.73 13.03 -5.11
CA ILE A 57 17.10 14.45 -5.20
C ILE A 57 17.63 14.92 -3.85
N ASP A 58 16.90 14.65 -2.76
CA ASP A 58 17.30 15.04 -1.40
C ASP A 58 18.64 14.40 -0.99
N GLU A 59 18.86 13.13 -1.33
CA GLU A 59 20.14 12.47 -1.09
C GLU A 59 21.29 13.13 -1.90
N ARG A 60 21.03 13.59 -3.13
CA ARG A 60 22.04 14.32 -3.93
C ARG A 60 22.35 15.68 -3.34
N ALA A 61 21.33 16.43 -2.92
CA ALA A 61 21.48 17.72 -2.26
C ALA A 61 22.28 17.58 -0.94
N ALA A 62 21.94 16.59 -0.11
CA ALA A 62 22.67 16.30 1.12
C ALA A 62 24.14 15.92 0.86
N ARG A 63 24.42 15.12 -0.19
CA ARG A 63 25.79 14.79 -0.60
C ARG A 63 26.57 16.02 -1.08
N ALA A 64 25.93 16.98 -1.74
CA ALA A 64 26.57 18.22 -2.19
C ALA A 64 26.89 19.14 -1.00
N ALA A 65 25.94 19.35 -0.08
CA ALA A 65 26.13 20.15 1.14
C ALA A 65 27.25 19.59 2.04
N ARG A 66 27.37 18.26 2.10
CA ARG A 66 28.48 17.61 2.82
C ARG A 66 29.84 17.90 2.20
N LYS A 67 29.93 18.02 0.87
CA LYS A 67 31.18 18.37 0.18
C LYS A 67 31.57 19.83 0.35
N SER A 68 30.61 20.73 0.58
CA SER A 68 30.86 22.16 0.80
C SER A 68 31.20 22.52 2.26
N GLY A 69 31.22 21.55 3.18
CA GLY A 69 31.67 21.77 4.57
C GLY A 69 30.59 22.19 5.55
N GLU A 70 29.30 22.08 5.21
CA GLU A 70 28.18 22.32 6.14
C GLU A 70 27.95 21.09 7.04
N VAL A 71 28.82 20.88 8.03
CA VAL A 71 28.95 19.58 8.75
C VAL A 71 27.95 19.39 9.91
N ALA A 72 27.42 20.45 10.52
CA ALA A 72 26.63 20.34 11.76
C ALA A 72 25.24 19.68 11.60
N ALA A 73 24.72 19.59 10.38
CA ALA A 73 23.42 18.96 10.06
C ALA A 73 23.52 17.57 9.39
N ASP A 74 24.73 17.01 9.21
CA ASP A 74 24.94 15.81 8.39
C ASP A 74 24.38 14.53 9.04
N ALA A 75 24.61 14.33 10.35
CA ALA A 75 24.18 13.12 11.06
C ALA A 75 22.64 13.03 11.21
N SER A 76 21.98 14.14 11.52
CA SER A 76 20.51 14.22 11.62
C SER A 76 19.87 14.04 10.24
N THR A 77 20.36 14.74 9.21
CA THR A 77 19.89 14.62 7.82
C THR A 77 20.03 13.18 7.31
N LYS A 78 21.19 12.54 7.54
CA LYS A 78 21.41 11.13 7.15
C LYS A 78 20.43 10.18 7.85
N ARG A 79 20.15 10.40 9.13
CA ARG A 79 19.18 9.58 9.89
C ARG A 79 17.76 9.75 9.33
N VAL A 80 17.36 10.98 9.01
CA VAL A 80 16.05 11.29 8.42
C VAL A 80 15.91 10.62 7.03
N LEU A 81 16.91 10.78 6.16
CA LEU A 81 16.90 10.15 4.83
C LEU A 81 16.84 8.62 4.91
N THR A 82 17.59 8.02 5.83
CA THR A 82 17.57 6.56 6.04
C THR A 82 16.21 6.08 6.54
N LYS A 83 15.59 6.81 7.48
CA LYS A 83 14.24 6.50 7.98
C LYS A 83 13.21 6.60 6.84
N ARG A 84 13.26 7.67 6.03
CA ARG A 84 12.37 7.86 4.88
C ARG A 84 12.54 6.74 3.84
N LYS A 85 13.78 6.39 3.49
CA LYS A 85 14.09 5.27 2.59
C LYS A 85 13.51 3.96 3.09
N THR A 86 13.67 3.68 4.38
CA THR A 86 13.15 2.45 5.01
C THR A 86 11.63 2.41 4.97
N ALA A 87 10.96 3.54 5.24
CA ALA A 87 9.51 3.66 5.15
C ALA A 87 9.00 3.42 3.72
N LEU A 88 9.65 4.00 2.71
CA LEU A 88 9.28 3.80 1.31
C LEU A 88 9.45 2.34 0.88
N TRP A 89 10.56 1.69 1.26
CA TRP A 89 10.74 0.25 0.99
C TRP A 89 9.69 -0.63 1.68
N ASN A 90 9.28 -0.26 2.90
CA ASN A 90 8.19 -0.95 3.57
C ASN A 90 6.87 -0.81 2.81
N GLN A 91 6.55 0.39 2.32
CA GLN A 91 5.35 0.62 1.51
C GLN A 91 5.40 -0.16 0.18
N VAL A 92 6.56 -0.27 -0.47
CA VAL A 92 6.73 -1.13 -1.65
C VAL A 92 6.40 -2.59 -1.30
N LEU A 93 6.94 -3.12 -0.20
CA LEU A 93 6.66 -4.48 0.25
C LEU A 93 5.17 -4.72 0.56
N VAL A 94 4.51 -3.77 1.22
CA VAL A 94 3.07 -3.84 1.50
C VAL A 94 2.26 -3.90 0.20
N ASN A 95 2.58 -3.06 -0.78
CA ASN A 95 1.86 -3.03 -2.05
C ASN A 95 2.18 -4.26 -2.92
N LEU A 96 3.40 -4.82 -2.85
CA LEU A 96 3.73 -6.08 -3.51
C LEU A 96 2.97 -7.28 -2.93
N GLY A 97 2.68 -7.29 -1.62
CA GLY A 97 1.80 -8.28 -1.02
C GLY A 97 0.33 -8.07 -1.41
N ASN A 98 -0.14 -6.82 -1.44
CA ASN A 98 -1.55 -6.52 -1.74
C ASN A 98 -1.89 -6.60 -3.24
N PHE A 99 -0.95 -6.31 -4.15
CA PHE A 99 -1.25 -6.23 -5.58
C PHE A 99 -1.77 -7.55 -6.18
N PRO A 100 -1.15 -8.73 -5.90
CA PRO A 100 -1.66 -9.99 -6.41
C PRO A 100 -3.02 -10.36 -5.82
N LEU A 101 -3.29 -9.97 -4.55
CA LEU A 101 -4.59 -10.15 -3.90
C LEU A 101 -5.67 -9.29 -4.56
N ALA A 102 -5.35 -8.03 -4.83
CA ALA A 102 -6.28 -7.12 -5.49
C ALA A 102 -6.62 -7.57 -6.90
N LEU A 103 -5.63 -8.06 -7.65
CA LEU A 103 -5.88 -8.70 -8.94
C LEU A 103 -6.73 -9.96 -8.79
N HIS A 104 -6.41 -10.83 -7.84
CA HIS A 104 -7.15 -12.06 -7.60
C HIS A 104 -8.64 -11.78 -7.34
N TRP A 105 -8.99 -10.89 -6.41
CA TRP A 105 -10.40 -10.59 -6.12
C TRP A 105 -11.08 -9.67 -7.14
N SER A 106 -10.34 -9.03 -8.05
CA SER A 106 -10.92 -8.23 -9.15
C SER A 106 -11.50 -9.06 -10.30
N LEU A 107 -11.18 -10.36 -10.35
CA LEU A 107 -11.58 -11.32 -11.37
C LEU A 107 -12.68 -12.25 -10.85
N GLU A 108 -13.70 -12.52 -11.66
CA GLU A 108 -14.82 -13.40 -11.27
C GLU A 108 -14.39 -14.82 -10.91
N LYS A 109 -13.36 -15.33 -11.58
CA LYS A 109 -12.82 -16.68 -11.36
C LYS A 109 -11.59 -16.70 -10.44
N GLY A 110 -11.15 -15.54 -9.97
CA GLY A 110 -9.86 -15.42 -9.29
C GLY A 110 -8.66 -15.51 -10.24
N LEU A 111 -7.50 -15.07 -9.76
CA LEU A 111 -6.20 -15.24 -10.43
C LEU A 111 -5.50 -16.56 -10.04
N PHE A 112 -5.81 -17.09 -8.87
CA PHE A 112 -5.11 -18.23 -8.26
C PHE A 112 -6.08 -19.41 -8.20
N GLY A 113 -5.62 -20.59 -8.61
CA GLY A 113 -6.41 -21.83 -8.53
C GLY A 113 -6.43 -22.46 -7.14
N ASN A 114 -5.64 -21.95 -6.19
CA ASN A 114 -5.60 -22.42 -4.80
C ASN A 114 -5.48 -21.24 -3.82
N GLU A 115 -5.85 -21.49 -2.56
CA GLU A 115 -5.80 -20.48 -1.50
C GLU A 115 -4.39 -20.25 -0.96
N THR A 116 -3.44 -21.13 -1.25
CA THR A 116 -2.05 -21.02 -0.75
C THR A 116 -1.42 -19.68 -1.12
N TRP A 117 -1.61 -19.22 -2.37
CA TRP A 117 -1.08 -17.93 -2.81
C TRP A 117 -1.77 -16.75 -2.15
N VAL A 118 -3.09 -16.82 -1.95
CA VAL A 118 -3.86 -15.79 -1.23
C VAL A 118 -3.32 -15.66 0.20
N ASN A 119 -3.14 -16.77 0.90
CA ASN A 119 -2.62 -16.77 2.26
C ASN A 119 -1.18 -16.29 2.34
N PHE A 120 -0.33 -16.69 1.39
CA PHE A 120 1.06 -16.24 1.32
C PHE A 120 1.17 -14.72 1.12
N PHE A 121 0.50 -14.18 0.11
CA PHE A 121 0.53 -12.73 -0.17
C PHE A 121 -0.14 -11.93 0.95
N GLY A 122 -1.20 -12.47 1.56
CA GLY A 122 -1.84 -11.91 2.74
C GLY A 122 -0.88 -11.82 3.92
N LEU A 123 -0.13 -12.89 4.18
CA LEU A 123 0.89 -12.91 5.23
C LEU A 123 2.00 -11.89 4.97
N VAL A 124 2.50 -11.78 3.74
CA VAL A 124 3.52 -10.79 3.37
C VAL A 124 3.00 -9.36 3.63
N ALA A 125 1.78 -9.05 3.17
CA ALA A 125 1.17 -7.74 3.37
C ALA A 125 0.96 -7.44 4.87
N ALA A 126 0.50 -8.42 5.64
CA ALA A 126 0.29 -8.28 7.08
C ALA A 126 1.60 -8.03 7.84
N LEU A 127 2.64 -8.82 7.58
CA LEU A 127 3.94 -8.67 8.25
C LEU A 127 4.61 -7.34 7.90
N ALA A 128 4.56 -6.91 6.63
CA ALA A 128 5.11 -5.62 6.23
C ALA A 128 4.33 -4.44 6.83
N SER A 129 2.99 -4.54 6.90
CA SER A 129 2.15 -3.51 7.52
C SER A 129 2.41 -3.43 9.03
N PHE A 130 2.51 -4.59 9.69
CA PHE A 130 2.82 -4.68 11.12
C PHE A 130 4.20 -4.07 11.43
N LYS A 131 5.24 -4.45 10.69
CA LYS A 131 6.58 -3.90 10.85
C LYS A 131 6.58 -2.37 10.67
N GLY A 132 5.92 -1.87 9.63
CA GLY A 132 5.82 -0.43 9.36
C GLY A 132 5.10 0.33 10.46
N GLY A 133 3.94 -0.19 10.92
CA GLY A 133 3.16 0.39 12.00
C GLY A 133 3.92 0.37 13.32
N TRP A 134 4.58 -0.74 13.66
CA TRP A 134 5.40 -0.85 14.86
C TRP A 134 6.53 0.18 14.86
N ALA A 135 7.28 0.29 13.76
CA ALA A 135 8.38 1.25 13.65
C ALA A 135 7.94 2.72 13.72
N ALA A 136 6.70 3.02 13.33
CA ALA A 136 6.11 4.35 13.45
C ALA A 136 5.76 4.69 14.91
N THR A 137 5.27 3.72 15.68
CA THR A 137 4.82 3.91 17.07
C THR A 137 5.92 3.71 18.11
N SER A 138 6.94 2.90 17.82
CA SER A 138 7.99 2.54 18.77
C SER A 138 9.10 3.58 18.94
N SER A 139 9.00 4.76 18.31
CA SER A 139 9.95 5.86 18.52
C SER A 139 9.37 6.80 19.60
N PRO A 140 10.01 6.94 20.77
CA PRO A 140 9.69 8.01 21.73
C PRO A 140 10.06 9.40 21.18
#